data_AF-A0A945QMJ7-F1
#
_entry.id   AF-A0A945QMJ7-F1
#
_cell.length_a   1.000
_cell.length_b   1.000
_cell.length_c   1.000
_cell.angle_alpha   90.00
_cell.angle_beta   90.00
_cell.angle_gamma   90.00
#
_symmetry.space_group_name_H-M   'P 1'
#
loop_
_entity.id
_entity.type
_entity.pdbx_description
1 polymer ?
#
loop_
_entity_poly.entity_id
_entity_poly.type
_entity_poly.pdbx_seq_one_letter_code
_entity_poly.pdbx_strand_id
1 'polypeptide(L)'
;FPDILIKNNLEEISLTTVINSVSDDSFNYTGLVDMEASAIFESLSSYIPCHRFIFLKIVSDHMDIKDWKSINVCSLIHEQIENILKIVNYYNNKNLSNRIILEKSEIKLLKKYSKKFQLTKTQSLQLTRLSENYKKNNAEINVLKNYFKRAPTSKQERNKVFDKIIQYLSS
;
A
#
# COMPACT_ATOMS: atom_id res chain seq x y z
N PHE A 1 12.04 -2.83 -7.84
CA PHE A 1 12.42 -1.41 -7.76
C PHE A 1 11.25 -0.67 -7.14
N PRO A 2 11.36 -0.07 -5.95
CA PRO A 2 10.37 0.93 -5.59
C PRO A 2 10.75 2.19 -6.38
N ASP A 3 9.90 2.57 -7.33
CA ASP A 3 9.98 3.87 -7.98
C ASP A 3 9.97 4.94 -6.89
N ILE A 4 10.95 5.85 -6.89
CA ILE A 4 10.89 7.07 -6.06
C ILE A 4 9.65 7.84 -6.51
N LEU A 5 8.60 7.83 -5.68
CA LEU A 5 7.28 8.31 -6.10
C LEU A 5 7.19 9.84 -6.10
N ILE A 6 7.98 10.53 -5.28
CA ILE A 6 8.05 12.00 -5.20
C ILE A 6 9.45 12.41 -4.75
N LYS A 7 10.15 13.20 -5.57
CA LYS A 7 11.38 13.86 -5.15
C LYS A 7 11.06 14.92 -4.11
N ASN A 8 11.48 14.69 -2.88
CA ASN A 8 11.37 15.62 -1.77
C ASN A 8 12.73 15.71 -1.06
N ASN A 9 12.91 16.69 -0.18
CA ASN A 9 14.20 16.93 0.50
C ASN A 9 14.35 16.14 1.81
N LEU A 10 13.41 15.25 2.14
CA LEU A 10 13.54 14.38 3.31
C LEU A 10 14.40 13.17 2.96
N GLU A 11 15.11 12.68 3.98
CA GLU A 11 15.90 11.46 3.87
C GLU A 11 14.99 10.23 3.81
N GLU A 12 15.18 9.40 2.78
CA GLU A 12 14.56 8.09 2.69
C GLU A 12 15.50 7.06 3.30
N ILE A 13 15.06 6.41 4.38
CA ILE A 13 15.85 5.45 5.15
C ILE A 13 14.99 4.23 5.51
N SER A 14 15.63 3.09 5.73
CA SER A 14 14.94 1.87 6.16
C SER A 14 14.28 2.06 7.51
N LEU A 15 13.10 1.46 7.69
CA LEU A 15 12.36 1.44 8.95
C LEU A 15 12.29 0.01 9.50
N THR A 16 12.72 -0.19 10.73
CA THR A 16 12.66 -1.45 11.46
C THR A 16 11.65 -1.34 12.60
N THR A 17 10.68 -2.24 12.61
CA THR A 17 9.69 -2.30 13.70
C THR A 17 10.15 -3.30 14.77
N VAL A 18 10.15 -2.88 16.03
CA VAL A 18 10.47 -3.70 17.20
C VAL A 18 9.27 -3.84 18.13
N ILE A 19 9.23 -4.91 18.91
CA ILE A 19 8.12 -5.19 19.83
C ILE A 19 8.25 -4.39 21.14
N ASN A 20 9.49 -4.15 21.57
CA ASN A 20 9.81 -3.46 22.83
C ASN A 20 10.58 -2.18 22.53
N SER A 21 10.47 -1.19 23.41
CA SER A 21 11.26 0.04 23.33
C SER A 21 12.76 -0.28 23.40
N VAL A 22 13.54 0.30 22.51
CA VAL A 22 15.00 0.23 22.55
C VAL A 22 15.50 1.34 23.47
N SER A 23 16.32 0.99 24.46
CA SER A 23 16.90 1.95 25.43
C SER A 23 18.40 1.75 25.63
N ASP A 24 18.96 0.80 24.89
CA ASP A 24 20.33 0.37 24.92
C ASP A 24 20.77 0.12 23.48
N ASP A 25 21.93 0.67 23.13
CA ASP A 25 22.53 0.60 21.78
C ASP A 25 23.11 -0.80 21.48
N SER A 26 22.58 -1.84 22.14
CA SER A 26 23.04 -3.23 22.02
C SER A 26 22.70 -3.83 20.66
N PHE A 27 21.73 -3.26 19.96
CA PHE A 27 21.33 -3.61 18.61
C PHE A 27 21.74 -2.52 17.62
N ASN A 28 22.69 -2.83 16.74
CA ASN A 28 23.09 -1.95 15.65
C ASN A 28 22.01 -1.91 14.55
N TYR A 29 21.00 -1.06 14.71
CA TYR A 29 20.03 -0.77 13.65
C TYR A 29 20.59 0.23 12.65
N THR A 30 20.47 -0.05 11.35
CA THR A 30 21.03 0.78 10.28
C THR A 30 20.08 1.88 9.78
N GLY A 31 18.97 2.13 10.48
CA GLY A 31 17.93 3.06 10.05
C GLY A 31 16.98 3.46 11.18
N LEU A 32 15.78 3.93 10.81
CA LEU A 32 14.76 4.31 11.77
C LEU A 32 14.22 3.08 12.49
N VAL A 33 13.90 3.25 13.77
CA VAL A 33 13.26 2.22 14.58
C VAL A 33 11.93 2.74 15.10
N ASP A 34 10.90 1.90 15.03
CA ASP A 34 9.60 2.18 15.62
C ASP A 34 8.91 0.92 16.16
N MET A 35 7.65 1.04 16.60
CA MET A 35 6.90 -0.08 17.14
C MET A 35 5.61 -0.39 16.37
N GLU A 36 5.23 0.42 15.37
CA GLU A 36 3.91 0.36 14.74
C GLU A 36 3.92 0.00 13.24
N ALA A 37 4.95 0.37 12.47
CA ALA A 37 4.87 0.36 11.02
C ALA A 37 4.60 -1.02 10.42
N SER A 38 5.27 -2.07 10.91
CA SER A 38 5.05 -3.44 10.42
C SER A 38 3.61 -3.90 10.69
N ALA A 39 3.03 -3.61 11.85
CA ALA A 39 1.66 -4.00 12.17
C ALA A 39 0.62 -3.32 11.26
N ILE A 40 0.82 -2.03 10.97
CA ILE A 40 -0.01 -1.28 10.01
C ILE A 40 0.12 -1.88 8.61
N PHE A 41 1.36 -2.14 8.18
CA PHE A 41 1.63 -2.69 6.86
C PHE A 41 1.03 -4.08 6.67
N GLU A 42 1.23 -5.00 7.63
CA GLU A 42 0.66 -6.36 7.58
C GLU A 42 -0.87 -6.32 7.52
N SER A 43 -1.49 -5.49 8.34
CA SER A 43 -2.96 -5.38 8.42
C SER A 43 -3.59 -4.85 7.13
N LEU A 44 -2.90 -3.97 6.41
CA LEU A 44 -3.47 -3.23 5.28
C LEU A 44 -2.93 -3.65 3.91
N SER A 45 -1.77 -4.32 3.83
CA SER A 45 -1.10 -4.67 2.56
C SER A 45 -1.91 -5.62 1.66
N SER A 46 -2.86 -6.36 2.23
CA SER A 46 -3.81 -7.16 1.46
C SER A 46 -4.85 -6.31 0.72
N TYR A 47 -5.13 -5.10 1.21
CA TYR A 47 -6.16 -4.19 0.69
C TYR A 47 -5.59 -2.97 -0.03
N ILE A 48 -4.40 -2.53 0.34
CA ILE A 48 -3.74 -1.32 -0.18
C ILE A 48 -2.45 -1.76 -0.88
N PRO A 49 -2.22 -1.33 -2.14
CA PRO A 49 -0.94 -1.59 -2.81
C PRO A 49 0.25 -0.97 -2.07
N CYS A 50 1.39 -1.67 -2.02
CA CYS A 50 2.59 -1.24 -1.27
C CYS A 50 3.04 0.21 -1.58
N HIS A 51 3.03 0.61 -2.85
CA HIS A 51 3.40 1.97 -3.29
C HIS A 51 2.46 3.09 -2.80
N ARG A 52 1.37 2.76 -2.10
CA ARG A 52 0.48 3.75 -1.46
C ARG A 52 0.78 3.95 0.02
N PHE A 53 1.64 3.14 0.62
CA PHE A 53 2.11 3.33 1.97
C PHE A 53 3.23 4.36 1.99
N ILE A 54 3.09 5.36 2.85
CA ILE A 54 4.11 6.37 3.13
C ILE A 54 4.14 6.49 4.64
N PHE A 55 5.29 6.16 5.23
CA PHE A 55 5.52 6.32 6.66
C PHE A 55 6.37 7.56 6.86
N LEU A 56 5.75 8.63 7.38
CA LEU A 56 6.46 9.85 7.76
C LEU A 56 6.77 9.78 9.25
N LYS A 57 8.05 9.91 9.61
CA LYS A 57 8.54 9.83 10.99
C LYS A 57 9.21 11.15 11.37
N ILE A 58 8.97 11.60 12.61
CA ILE A 58 9.78 12.61 13.28
C ILE A 58 10.70 11.86 14.23
N VAL A 59 12.01 12.09 14.11
CA VAL A 59 13.00 11.49 14.99
C VAL A 59 13.00 12.26 16.30
N SER A 60 12.67 11.59 17.41
CA SER A 60 12.65 12.17 18.74
C SER A 60 13.98 12.06 19.49
N ASP A 61 14.73 10.99 19.21
CA ASP A 61 15.93 10.60 19.94
C ASP A 61 16.77 9.60 19.11
N HIS A 62 17.92 9.20 19.64
CA HIS A 62 18.85 8.27 19.01
C HIS A 62 18.96 6.94 19.79
N MET A 63 17.87 6.45 20.37
CA MET A 63 17.77 5.17 21.12
C MET A 63 18.61 5.11 22.40
N ASP A 64 19.15 6.24 22.83
CA ASP A 64 19.99 6.41 24.02
C ASP A 64 19.28 7.19 25.14
N ILE A 65 17.98 7.44 24.97
CA ILE A 65 17.23 8.28 25.90
C ILE A 65 16.96 7.57 27.23
N LYS A 66 17.39 8.22 28.31
CA LYS A 66 17.22 7.72 29.69
C LYS A 66 15.95 8.23 30.35
N ASP A 67 15.47 9.41 29.94
CA ASP A 67 14.24 10.00 30.46
C ASP A 67 13.30 10.41 29.32
N TRP A 68 12.34 9.54 29.03
CA TRP A 68 11.30 9.76 28.03
C TRP A 68 10.42 10.99 28.32
N LYS A 69 10.32 11.42 29.59
CA LYS A 69 9.51 12.61 29.95
C LYS A 69 10.15 13.91 29.51
N SER A 70 11.45 13.89 29.17
CA SER A 70 12.15 15.05 28.64
C SER A 70 11.82 15.35 27.17
N ILE A 71 11.25 14.38 26.44
CA ILE A 71 10.86 14.57 25.04
C ILE A 71 9.63 15.48 24.98
N ASN A 72 9.82 16.70 24.49
CA ASN A 72 8.72 17.61 24.20
C ASN A 72 8.14 17.31 22.80
N VAL A 73 7.24 16.31 22.74
CA VAL A 73 6.56 15.90 21.52
C VAL A 73 5.82 17.06 20.85
N CYS A 74 5.21 17.95 21.62
CA CYS A 74 4.51 19.12 21.08
C CYS A 74 5.47 20.06 20.35
N SER A 75 6.67 20.31 20.89
CA SER A 75 7.69 21.13 20.23
C SER A 75 8.17 20.47 18.94
N LEU A 76 8.49 19.18 18.99
CA LEU A 76 8.94 18.42 17.81
C LEU A 76 7.91 18.47 16.67
N ILE A 77 6.62 18.29 16.99
CA ILE A 77 5.56 18.40 15.99
C ILE A 77 5.44 19.84 15.48
N HIS A 78 5.48 20.83 16.38
CA HIS A 78 5.36 22.24 16.01
C HIS A 78 6.48 22.68 15.07
N GLU A 79 7.72 22.28 15.34
CA GLU A 79 8.89 22.59 14.51
C GLU A 79 8.80 21.94 13.12
N GLN A 80 8.15 20.78 13.01
CA GLN A 80 8.04 20.04 11.76
C GLN A 80 6.71 20.25 11.02
N ILE A 81 5.79 21.03 11.55
CA ILE A 81 4.42 21.14 11.01
C ILE A 81 4.42 21.62 9.55
N GLU A 82 5.27 22.60 9.21
CA GLU A 82 5.41 23.13 7.86
C GLU A 82 5.94 22.06 6.89
N ASN A 83 6.86 21.22 7.34
CA ASN A 83 7.39 20.11 6.53
C ASN A 83 6.33 19.02 6.34
N ILE A 84 5.58 18.67 7.38
CA ILE A 84 4.44 17.75 7.29
C ILE A 84 3.42 18.28 6.28
N LEU A 85 3.02 19.56 6.40
CA LEU A 85 2.05 20.18 5.49
C LEU A 85 2.54 20.18 4.05
N LYS A 86 3.81 20.50 3.80
CA LYS A 86 4.41 20.40 2.46
C LYS A 86 4.29 18.99 1.89
N ILE A 87 4.65 17.96 2.67
CA ILE A 87 4.55 16.57 2.23
C ILE A 87 3.10 16.18 1.95
N VAL A 88 2.18 16.47 2.86
CA VAL A 88 0.74 16.22 2.67
C VAL A 88 0.26 16.89 1.39
N ASN A 89 0.63 18.15 1.14
CA ASN A 89 0.25 18.89 -0.06
C ASN A 89 0.87 18.31 -1.34
N TYR A 90 2.14 17.85 -1.30
CA TYR A 90 2.74 17.15 -2.43
C TYR A 90 1.93 15.90 -2.80
N TYR A 91 1.55 15.09 -1.82
CA TYR A 91 0.74 13.89 -2.04
C TYR A 91 -0.74 14.19 -2.34
N ASN A 92 -1.24 15.36 -1.95
CA ASN A 92 -2.58 15.86 -2.28
C ASN A 92 -2.69 16.46 -3.69
N ASN A 93 -1.59 16.47 -4.46
CA ASN A 93 -1.62 16.87 -5.86
C ASN A 93 -2.51 15.90 -6.66
N LYS A 94 -3.44 16.44 -7.46
CA LYS A 94 -4.38 15.64 -8.26
C LYS A 94 -3.68 14.59 -9.13
N ASN A 95 -2.50 14.90 -9.65
CA ASN A 95 -1.70 13.99 -10.47
C ASN A 95 -1.13 12.80 -9.68
N LEU A 96 -0.91 12.96 -8.37
CA LEU A 96 -0.53 11.88 -7.44
C LEU A 96 -1.74 11.21 -6.78
N SER A 97 -2.86 11.93 -6.63
CA SER A 97 -4.16 11.38 -6.23
C SER A 97 -4.80 10.50 -7.33
N ASN A 98 -4.34 10.65 -8.58
CA ASN A 98 -4.63 9.78 -9.73
C ASN A 98 -4.02 8.37 -9.61
N ARG A 99 -3.51 7.98 -8.43
CA ARG A 99 -3.28 6.58 -8.03
C ARG A 99 -4.55 5.70 -8.07
N ILE A 100 -5.71 6.25 -8.46
CA ILE A 100 -6.82 5.50 -9.02
C ILE A 100 -6.38 4.94 -10.38
N ILE A 101 -5.62 3.85 -10.35
CA ILE A 101 -5.19 3.16 -11.57
C ILE A 101 -6.41 2.67 -12.34
N LEU A 102 -7.36 2.08 -11.62
CA LEU A 102 -8.65 1.67 -12.15
C LEU A 102 -9.66 2.81 -12.09
N GLU A 103 -10.10 3.29 -13.24
CA GLU A 103 -11.19 4.25 -13.36
C GLU A 103 -12.48 3.76 -12.68
N LYS A 104 -13.37 4.68 -12.34
CA LYS A 104 -14.68 4.34 -11.74
C LYS A 104 -15.48 3.35 -12.60
N SER A 105 -15.38 3.48 -13.92
CA SER A 105 -15.98 2.58 -14.92
C SER A 105 -15.43 1.15 -14.78
N GLU A 106 -14.12 1.02 -14.63
CA GLU A 106 -13.39 -0.23 -14.47
C GLU A 106 -13.67 -0.89 -13.12
N ILE A 107 -13.68 -0.12 -12.03
CA ILE A 107 -14.08 -0.62 -10.70
C ILE A 107 -15.51 -1.17 -10.75
N LYS A 108 -16.43 -0.46 -11.42
CA LYS A 108 -17.82 -0.92 -11.60
C LYS A 108 -17.87 -2.21 -12.44
N LEU A 109 -17.01 -2.31 -13.46
CA LEU A 109 -16.89 -3.49 -14.31
C LEU A 109 -16.39 -4.71 -13.52
N LEU A 110 -15.33 -4.57 -12.73
CA LEU A 110 -14.79 -5.64 -11.90
C LEU A 110 -15.81 -6.10 -10.84
N LYS A 111 -16.55 -5.17 -10.20
CA LYS A 111 -17.65 -5.52 -9.30
C LYS A 111 -18.75 -6.32 -10.00
N LYS A 112 -19.11 -5.94 -11.24
CA LYS A 112 -20.06 -6.69 -12.07
C LYS A 112 -19.56 -8.11 -12.34
N TYR A 113 -18.27 -8.27 -12.64
CA TYR A 113 -17.64 -9.58 -12.87
C TYR A 113 -17.62 -10.45 -11.62
N SER A 114 -17.20 -9.90 -10.48
CA SER A 114 -17.26 -10.59 -9.20
C SER A 114 -18.65 -11.11 -8.87
N LYS A 115 -19.68 -10.30 -9.09
CA LYS A 115 -21.07 -10.69 -8.88
C LYS A 115 -21.52 -11.77 -9.87
N LYS A 116 -21.21 -11.60 -11.17
CA LYS A 116 -21.56 -12.58 -12.22
C LYS A 116 -20.97 -13.97 -11.96
N PHE A 117 -19.74 -14.01 -11.44
CA PHE A 117 -19.02 -15.27 -11.18
C PHE A 117 -19.19 -15.78 -9.75
N GLN A 118 -19.92 -15.04 -8.90
CA GLN A 118 -20.06 -15.34 -7.47
C GLN A 118 -18.70 -15.59 -6.81
N LEU A 119 -17.76 -14.68 -7.08
CA LEU A 119 -16.42 -14.74 -6.50
C LEU A 119 -16.50 -14.53 -4.98
N THR A 120 -15.64 -15.22 -4.24
CA THR A 120 -15.49 -14.94 -2.80
C THR A 120 -14.95 -13.53 -2.57
N LYS A 121 -15.03 -13.03 -1.34
CA LYS A 121 -14.44 -11.74 -0.95
C LYS A 121 -12.95 -11.68 -1.32
N THR A 122 -12.21 -12.74 -0.99
CA THR A 122 -10.78 -12.88 -1.30
C THR A 122 -10.52 -12.88 -2.80
N GLN A 123 -11.27 -13.65 -3.58
CA GLN A 123 -11.13 -13.68 -5.05
C GLN A 123 -11.44 -12.32 -5.69
N SER A 124 -12.46 -11.62 -5.20
CA SER A 124 -12.81 -10.28 -5.69
C SER A 124 -11.73 -9.24 -5.40
N LEU A 125 -11.13 -9.32 -4.21
CA LEU A 125 -10.00 -8.47 -3.83
C LEU A 125 -8.77 -8.77 -4.69
N GLN A 126 -8.45 -10.05 -4.88
CA GLN A 126 -7.32 -10.50 -5.69
C GLN A 126 -7.48 -10.07 -7.16
N LEU A 127 -8.69 -10.21 -7.74
CA LEU A 127 -8.99 -9.74 -9.09
C LEU A 127 -8.74 -8.24 -9.22
N THR A 128 -9.20 -7.45 -8.24
CA THR A 128 -9.02 -6.00 -8.24
C THR A 128 -7.54 -5.62 -8.18
N ARG A 129 -6.81 -6.20 -7.22
CA ARG A 129 -5.37 -5.93 -7.02
C ARG A 129 -4.53 -6.27 -8.25
N LEU A 130 -4.80 -7.40 -8.89
CA LEU A 130 -4.04 -7.81 -10.08
C LEU A 130 -4.43 -7.01 -11.31
N SER A 131 -5.71 -6.65 -11.46
CA SER A 131 -6.14 -5.76 -12.55
C SER A 131 -5.50 -4.38 -12.43
N GLU A 132 -5.37 -3.84 -11.21
CA GLU A 132 -4.60 -2.60 -10.96
C GLU A 132 -3.14 -2.76 -11.41
N ASN A 133 -2.45 -3.81 -10.98
CA ASN A 133 -1.05 -4.02 -11.34
C ASN A 133 -0.86 -4.21 -12.85
N TYR A 134 -1.72 -5.00 -13.50
CA TYR A 134 -1.69 -5.20 -14.94
C TYR A 134 -1.86 -3.88 -15.70
N LYS A 135 -2.77 -3.01 -15.24
CA LYS A 135 -2.98 -1.70 -15.85
C LYS A 135 -1.81 -0.73 -15.65
N LYS A 136 -1.08 -0.80 -14.52
CA LYS A 136 0.14 0.01 -14.32
C LYS A 136 1.20 -0.25 -15.38
N ASN A 137 1.26 -1.48 -15.90
CA ASN A 137 2.21 -1.87 -16.95
C ASN A 137 1.72 -1.48 -18.36
N ASN A 138 0.92 -0.40 -18.46
CA ASN A 138 0.33 0.14 -19.69
C ASN A 138 -0.59 -0.81 -20.48
N ALA A 139 -1.24 -1.76 -19.80
CA ALA A 139 -2.16 -2.69 -20.44
C ALA A 139 -3.64 -2.37 -20.12
N GLU A 140 -4.52 -2.49 -21.12
CA GLU A 140 -5.95 -2.31 -20.87
C GLU A 140 -6.59 -3.54 -20.23
N ILE A 141 -7.37 -3.34 -19.16
CA ILE A 141 -8.10 -4.43 -18.51
C ILE A 141 -9.32 -4.90 -19.31
N ASN A 142 -9.67 -4.21 -20.41
CA ASN A 142 -10.81 -4.54 -21.27
C ASN A 142 -10.74 -5.99 -21.80
N VAL A 143 -9.53 -6.55 -21.93
CA VAL A 143 -9.27 -7.95 -22.30
C VAL A 143 -9.96 -8.96 -21.38
N LEU A 144 -10.21 -8.60 -20.12
CA LEU A 144 -10.90 -9.45 -19.15
C LEU A 144 -12.33 -9.80 -19.57
N LYS A 145 -12.97 -8.95 -20.40
CA LYS A 145 -14.30 -9.23 -20.98
C LYS A 145 -14.41 -10.63 -21.57
N ASN A 146 -13.32 -11.15 -22.14
CA ASN A 146 -13.28 -12.46 -22.77
C ASN A 146 -13.48 -13.62 -21.79
N TYR A 147 -12.96 -13.50 -20.57
CA TYR A 147 -13.11 -14.53 -19.53
C TYR A 147 -14.51 -14.50 -18.91
N PHE A 148 -15.12 -13.32 -18.81
CA PHE A 148 -16.43 -13.13 -18.17
C PHE A 148 -17.62 -13.27 -19.12
N LYS A 149 -17.46 -13.86 -20.32
CA LYS A 149 -18.55 -14.07 -21.29
C LYS A 149 -19.65 -14.98 -20.74
N ARG A 150 -19.28 -16.14 -20.19
CA ARG A 150 -20.19 -17.13 -19.60
C ARG A 150 -20.00 -17.21 -18.10
N ALA A 151 -21.09 -17.25 -17.33
CA ALA A 151 -20.98 -17.51 -15.89
C ALA A 151 -20.66 -19.00 -15.67
N PRO A 152 -19.77 -19.34 -14.73
CA PRO A 152 -19.47 -20.73 -14.40
C PRO A 152 -20.70 -21.41 -13.78
N THR A 153 -20.93 -22.68 -14.10
CA THR A 153 -22.07 -23.44 -13.56
C THR A 153 -21.73 -24.21 -12.29
N SER A 154 -20.46 -24.30 -11.92
CA SER A 154 -20.01 -24.97 -10.69
C SER A 154 -18.86 -24.24 -9.99
N LYS A 155 -18.66 -24.55 -8.70
CA LYS A 155 -17.52 -24.04 -7.91
C LYS A 155 -16.17 -24.43 -8.52
N GLN A 156 -16.07 -25.65 -9.02
CA GLN A 156 -14.85 -26.15 -9.68
C GLN A 156 -14.56 -25.39 -10.97
N GLU A 157 -15.58 -25.17 -11.80
CA GLU A 157 -15.42 -24.40 -13.03
C GLU A 157 -15.05 -22.95 -12.74
N ARG A 158 -15.72 -22.31 -11.77
CA ARG A 158 -15.40 -20.95 -11.33
C ARG A 158 -13.94 -20.83 -10.94
N ASN A 159 -13.44 -21.72 -10.09
CA ASN A 159 -12.05 -21.68 -9.63
C ASN A 159 -11.09 -21.89 -10.80
N LYS A 160 -11.34 -22.87 -11.68
CA LYS A 160 -10.51 -23.13 -12.86
C LYS A 160 -10.43 -21.92 -13.81
N VAL A 161 -11.55 -21.22 -14.04
CA VAL A 161 -11.55 -20.00 -14.86
C VAL A 161 -10.87 -18.85 -14.13
N PHE A 162 -11.10 -18.73 -12.82
CA PHE A 162 -10.45 -17.72 -12.01
C PHE A 162 -8.93 -17.86 -12.04
N ASP A 163 -8.39 -19.06 -11.86
CA ASP A 163 -6.94 -19.32 -11.91
C ASP A 163 -6.33 -18.90 -13.26
N LYS A 164 -7.04 -19.13 -14.38
CA LYS A 164 -6.62 -18.65 -15.70
C LYS A 164 -6.59 -17.12 -15.80
N ILE A 165 -7.55 -16.42 -15.20
CA ILE A 165 -7.58 -14.95 -15.16
C ILE A 165 -6.39 -14.44 -14.35
N ILE A 166 -6.11 -15.06 -13.20
CA ILE A 166 -5.00 -14.69 -12.33
C ILE A 166 -3.66 -14.89 -13.03
N GLN A 167 -3.48 -16.04 -13.70
CA GLN A 167 -2.27 -16.32 -14.46
C GLN A 167 -2.05 -15.28 -15.57
N TYR A 168 -3.11 -14.93 -16.31
CA TYR A 168 -3.05 -13.90 -17.35
C TYR A 168 -2.66 -12.53 -16.78
N LEU A 169 -3.27 -12.10 -15.67
CA LEU A 169 -2.98 -10.81 -15.04
C LEU A 169 -1.62 -10.73 -14.34
N SER A 170 -0.97 -11.88 -14.11
CA SER A 170 0.34 -11.97 -13.45
C SER A 170 1.49 -12.20 -14.45
N SER A 171 1.18 -12.30 -15.74
CA SER A 171 2.15 -12.39 -16.85
C SER A 171 2.63 -11.00 -17.24
#